data_AF-A0A1B1ADP1-F1
#
_entry.id   AF-A0A1B1ADP1-F1
#
_cell.length_a   1.000
_cell.length_b   1.000
_cell.length_c   1.000
_cell.angle_alpha   90.00
_cell.angle_beta   90.00
_cell.angle_gamma   90.00
#
_symmetry.space_group_name_H-M   'P 1'
#
loop_
_entity.id
_entity.type
_entity.pdbx_description
1 polymer ?
#
loop_
_entity_poly.entity_id
_entity_poly.type
_entity_poly.pdbx_seq_one_letter_code
_entity_poly.pdbx_strand_id
1 'polypeptide(L)'
;MNVLRAVTGILGLALLGLVIWAGFSMQDLHGSFLDQFGVVITLPWGIASLADLYIGFVFFSVIVFLTERSWVVAALWAAPIFILGNIWSAVWLIIRLPHLAKQLSKPDWPTS
;
A
#
# COMPACT_ATOMS: atom_id res chain seq x y z
N MET A 1 -7.81 13.97 12.18
CA MET A 1 -7.47 12.53 12.29
C MET A 1 -8.53 11.61 11.69
N ASN A 2 -9.79 11.72 12.12
CA ASN A 2 -10.85 10.78 11.72
C ASN A 2 -11.18 10.88 10.21
N VAL A 3 -11.16 12.08 9.64
CA VAL A 3 -11.36 12.30 8.19
C VAL A 3 -10.28 11.59 7.37
N LEU A 4 -9.00 11.78 7.71
CA LEU A 4 -7.90 11.15 6.96
C LEU A 4 -7.95 9.62 7.04
N ARG A 5 -8.29 9.07 8.22
CA ARG A 5 -8.51 7.62 8.39
C ARG A 5 -9.68 7.11 7.54
N ALA A 6 -10.78 7.86 7.50
CA ALA A 6 -11.95 7.51 6.71
C ALA A 6 -11.61 7.51 5.21
N VAL A 7 -10.90 8.54 4.72
CA VAL A 7 -10.44 8.62 3.33
C VAL A 7 -9.54 7.45 2.98
N THR A 8 -8.52 7.15 3.80
CA THR A 8 -7.65 5.99 3.57
C THR A 8 -8.43 4.67 3.56
N GLY A 9 -9.40 4.51 4.47
CA GLY A 9 -10.28 3.34 4.51
C GLY A 9 -11.14 3.21 3.24
N ILE A 10 -11.75 4.29 2.78
CA ILE A 10 -12.56 4.30 1.56
C ILE A 10 -11.71 3.95 0.34
N LEU A 11 -10.52 4.54 0.21
CA LEU A 11 -9.60 4.23 -0.90
C LEU A 11 -9.14 2.77 -0.86
N GLY A 12 -8.81 2.25 0.32
CA GLY A 12 -8.46 0.84 0.50
C GLY A 12 -9.59 -0.11 0.11
N LEU A 13 -10.83 0.20 0.51
CA LEU A 13 -12.02 -0.58 0.15
C LEU A 13 -12.34 -0.48 -1.34
N ALA A 14 -12.20 0.70 -1.93
CA ALA A 14 -12.39 0.90 -3.37
C ALA A 14 -11.38 0.07 -4.17
N LEU A 15 -10.10 0.07 -3.76
CA LEU A 15 -9.08 -0.76 -4.37
C LEU A 15 -9.36 -2.25 -4.20
N LEU A 16 -9.78 -2.68 -3.00
CA LEU A 16 -10.18 -4.07 -2.77
C LEU A 16 -11.34 -4.48 -3.69
N GLY A 17 -12.34 -3.62 -3.85
CA GLY A 17 -13.45 -3.84 -4.79
C GLY A 17 -12.98 -3.95 -6.23
N LEU A 18 -12.05 -3.10 -6.66
CA LEU A 18 -11.44 -3.16 -7.99
C LEU A 18 -10.68 -4.47 -8.22
N VAL A 19 -9.89 -4.92 -7.23
CA VAL A 19 -9.12 -6.18 -7.29
C VAL A 19 -10.06 -7.38 -7.36
N ILE A 20 -11.11 -7.41 -6.54
CA ILE A 20 -12.15 -8.46 -6.58
C ILE A 20 -12.81 -8.46 -7.96
N TRP A 21 -13.28 -7.30 -8.43
CA TRP A 21 -13.88 -7.17 -9.74
C TRP A 21 -12.95 -7.66 -10.85
N ALA A 22 -11.68 -7.25 -10.85
CA ALA A 22 -10.69 -7.70 -11.83
C ALA A 22 -10.45 -9.21 -11.76
N GLY A 23 -10.41 -9.78 -10.56
CA GLY A 23 -10.24 -11.22 -10.35
C GLY A 23 -11.40 -12.07 -10.88
N PHE A 24 -12.63 -11.56 -10.86
CA PHE A 24 -13.83 -12.27 -11.32
C PHE A 24 -14.30 -11.86 -12.73
N SER A 25 -13.78 -10.78 -13.29
CA SER A 25 -14.21 -10.28 -14.59
C SER A 25 -13.48 -10.96 -15.74
N MET A 26 -14.24 -11.36 -16.76
CA MET A 26 -13.72 -11.85 -18.05
C MET A 26 -12.74 -13.04 -17.95
N GLN A 27 -12.90 -13.90 -16.95
CA GLN A 27 -12.12 -15.15 -16.83
C GLN A 27 -12.26 -16.04 -18.08
N ASP A 28 -13.46 -16.09 -18.67
CA ASP A 28 -13.73 -16.90 -19.87
C ASP A 28 -13.03 -16.38 -21.14
N LEU A 29 -12.65 -15.09 -21.18
CA LEU A 29 -12.09 -14.45 -22.38
C LEU A 29 -10.56 -14.28 -22.30
N HIS A 30 -10.03 -13.97 -21.12
CA HIS A 30 -8.63 -13.59 -20.93
C HIS A 30 -7.84 -14.57 -20.06
N GLY A 31 -8.45 -15.69 -19.66
CA GLY A 31 -7.79 -16.74 -18.87
C GLY A 31 -7.60 -16.35 -17.40
N SER A 32 -6.72 -17.10 -16.74
CA SER A 32 -6.43 -16.95 -15.32
C SER A 32 -5.66 -15.66 -15.01
N PHE A 33 -5.56 -15.31 -13.73
CA PHE A 33 -4.75 -14.16 -13.29
C PHE A 33 -3.30 -14.21 -13.83
N LEU A 34 -2.69 -15.39 -13.87
CA LEU A 34 -1.31 -15.54 -14.35
C LEU A 34 -1.19 -15.29 -15.86
N ASP A 35 -2.21 -15.62 -16.64
CA ASP A 35 -2.23 -15.40 -18.09
C ASP A 35 -2.31 -13.89 -18.38
N GLN A 36 -3.22 -13.19 -17.68
CA GLN A 36 -3.37 -11.74 -17.79
C GLN A 36 -2.10 -11.02 -17.31
N PHE A 37 -1.52 -11.46 -16.20
CA PHE A 37 -0.25 -10.91 -15.70
C PHE A 37 0.91 -11.17 -16.68
N GLY A 38 0.92 -12.33 -17.34
CA GLY A 38 1.86 -12.68 -18.39
C GLY A 38 1.82 -11.69 -19.56
N VAL A 39 0.64 -11.24 -19.98
CA VAL A 39 0.51 -10.20 -21.01
C VAL A 39 1.04 -8.85 -20.52
N VAL A 40 0.75 -8.46 -19.28
CA VAL A 40 1.21 -7.18 -18.70
C VAL A 40 2.73 -7.06 -18.75
N ILE A 41 3.46 -8.13 -18.43
CA ILE A 41 4.94 -8.12 -18.46
C ILE A 41 5.53 -8.11 -19.88
N THR A 42 4.75 -8.35 -20.93
CA THR A 42 5.20 -8.17 -22.32
C THR A 42 5.05 -6.74 -22.83
N LEU A 43 4.22 -5.93 -22.17
CA LEU A 43 3.97 -4.54 -22.57
C LEU A 43 4.99 -3.61 -21.89
N PRO A 44 5.68 -2.72 -22.62
CA PRO A 44 6.64 -1.79 -22.02
C PRO A 44 6.06 -0.94 -20.88
N TRP A 45 4.83 -0.44 -21.07
CA TRP A 45 4.10 0.30 -20.04
C TRP A 45 3.62 -0.58 -18.88
N GLY A 46 3.39 -1.87 -19.12
CA GLY A 46 3.05 -2.81 -18.06
C GLY A 46 4.23 -3.04 -17.13
N ILE A 47 5.43 -3.24 -17.68
CA ILE A 47 6.68 -3.31 -16.91
C ILE A 47 6.92 -2.01 -16.15
N ALA A 48 6.77 -0.85 -16.81
CA ALA A 48 6.98 0.45 -16.15
C ALA A 48 6.02 0.67 -14.97
N SER A 49 4.75 0.30 -15.13
CA SER A 49 3.74 0.40 -14.07
C SER A 49 4.02 -0.55 -12.90
N LEU A 50 4.49 -1.77 -13.18
CA LEU A 50 4.91 -2.71 -12.14
C LEU A 50 6.14 -2.20 -11.40
N ALA A 51 7.13 -1.65 -12.11
CA ALA A 51 8.30 -1.06 -11.49
C ALA A 51 7.92 0.11 -10.57
N ASP A 52 7.07 1.03 -11.05
CA ASP A 52 6.55 2.15 -10.25
C ASP A 52 5.85 1.67 -8.97
N LEU A 53 4.97 0.67 -9.09
CA LEU A 53 4.26 0.08 -7.95
C LEU A 53 5.22 -0.51 -6.90
N TYR A 54 6.17 -1.34 -7.33
CA TYR A 54 7.10 -2.03 -6.42
C TYR A 54 8.13 -1.08 -5.80
N ILE A 55 8.64 -0.10 -6.56
CA ILE A 55 9.50 0.95 -6.01
C ILE A 55 8.71 1.76 -4.96
N GLY A 56 7.44 2.07 -5.23
CA GLY A 56 6.53 2.67 -4.25
C GLY A 56 6.41 1.83 -2.96
N PHE A 57 6.29 0.50 -3.07
CA PHE A 57 6.26 -0.39 -1.91
C PHE A 57 7.56 -0.36 -1.10
N VAL A 58 8.71 -0.25 -1.77
CA VAL A 58 10.01 -0.10 -1.09
C VAL A 58 10.06 1.21 -0.32
N PHE A 59 9.71 2.33 -0.94
CA PHE A 59 9.68 3.63 -0.26
C PHE A 59 8.73 3.63 0.93
N PHE A 60 7.54 3.04 0.78
CA PHE A 60 6.60 2.91 1.89
C PHE A 60 7.16 2.01 3.00
N SER A 61 7.81 0.90 2.66
CA SER A 61 8.46 0.02 3.63
C SER A 61 9.55 0.75 4.42
N VAL A 62 10.35 1.60 3.78
CA VAL A 62 11.33 2.46 4.49
C VAL A 62 10.63 3.33 5.53
N ILE A 63 9.49 3.96 5.19
CA ILE A 63 8.71 4.75 6.15
C ILE A 63 8.22 3.88 7.32
N VAL A 64 7.74 2.66 7.05
CA VAL A 64 7.32 1.71 8.10
C VAL A 64 8.50 1.39 9.04
N PHE A 65 9.69 1.13 8.49
CA PHE A 65 10.89 0.86 9.29
C PHE A 65 11.36 2.08 10.11
N LEU A 66 11.21 3.29 9.59
CA LEU A 66 11.56 4.52 10.32
C LEU A 66 10.57 4.88 11.43
N THR A 67 9.32 4.43 11.32
CA THR A 67 8.23 4.83 12.23
C THR A 67 7.96 3.80 13.32
N GLU A 68 8.31 2.53 13.09
CA GLU A 68 8.20 1.46 14.07
C GLU A 68 9.46 1.35 14.93
N ARG A 69 9.29 1.24 16.25
CA ARG A 69 10.40 1.14 17.19
C ARG A 69 11.10 -0.23 17.17
N SER A 70 10.38 -1.27 16.72
CA SER A 70 10.89 -2.62 16.61
C SER A 70 11.01 -3.00 15.14
N TRP A 71 12.21 -3.38 14.73
CA TRP A 71 12.50 -3.86 13.37
C TRP A 71 11.67 -5.10 13.00
N VAL A 72 11.31 -5.94 13.98
CA VAL A 72 10.46 -7.12 13.77
C VAL A 72 9.03 -6.69 13.43
N VAL A 73 8.47 -5.72 14.15
CA VAL A 73 7.13 -5.19 13.88
C VAL A 73 7.11 -4.47 12.54
N ALA A 74 8.16 -3.72 12.22
CA ALA A 74 8.33 -3.11 10.91
C ALA A 74 8.32 -4.15 9.79
N ALA A 75 9.09 -5.23 9.93
CA ALA A 75 9.15 -6.30 8.94
C ALA A 75 7.78 -7.00 8.78
N LEU A 76 7.05 -7.23 9.87
CA LEU A 76 5.70 -7.82 9.84
C LEU A 76 4.69 -6.94 9.09
N TRP A 77 4.88 -5.62 9.10
CA TRP A 77 4.03 -4.69 8.35
C TRP A 77 4.51 -4.49 6.90
N ALA A 78 5.82 -4.43 6.67
CA ALA A 78 6.39 -4.16 5.36
C ALA A 78 6.37 -5.39 4.43
N ALA A 79 6.70 -6.58 4.93
CA ALA A 79 6.81 -7.77 4.08
C ALA A 79 5.49 -8.14 3.36
N PRO A 80 4.30 -8.09 4.00
CA PRO A 80 3.05 -8.41 3.30
C PRO A 80 2.66 -7.39 2.22
N ILE A 81 3.23 -6.17 2.22
CA ILE A 81 2.92 -5.14 1.21
C ILE A 81 3.31 -5.60 -0.20
N PHE A 82 4.39 -6.35 -0.32
CA PHE A 82 4.85 -6.87 -1.62
C PHE A 82 3.91 -7.93 -2.22
N ILE A 83 3.00 -8.48 -1.43
CA ILE A 83 2.06 -9.52 -1.86
C ILE A 83 0.62 -8.95 -1.90
N LEU A 84 0.19 -8.32 -0.81
CA LEU A 84 -1.16 -7.77 -0.64
C LEU A 84 -1.31 -6.37 -1.26
N GLY A 85 -0.20 -5.72 -1.59
CA GLY A 85 -0.16 -4.39 -2.17
C GLY A 85 -0.70 -3.30 -1.25
N ASN A 86 -1.25 -2.25 -1.88
CA ASN A 86 -1.69 -1.03 -1.21
C ASN A 86 -2.87 -1.23 -0.24
N ILE A 87 -3.59 -2.36 -0.32
CA ILE A 87 -4.67 -2.69 0.63
C ILE A 87 -4.07 -2.85 2.04
N TRP A 88 -2.93 -3.53 2.15
CA TRP A 88 -2.25 -3.70 3.43
C TRP A 88 -1.60 -2.41 3.93
N SER A 89 -1.03 -1.61 3.03
CA SER A 89 -0.53 -0.27 3.34
C SER A 89 -1.63 0.64 3.89
N ALA A 90 -2.85 0.55 3.35
CA ALA A 90 -4.01 1.30 3.84
C ALA A 90 -4.40 0.88 5.28
N VAL A 91 -4.40 -0.42 5.57
CA VAL A 91 -4.64 -0.94 6.94
C VAL A 91 -3.60 -0.38 7.91
N TRP A 92 -2.31 -0.45 7.56
CA TRP A 92 -1.24 0.09 8.40
C TRP A 92 -1.42 1.59 8.65
N LEU A 93 -1.69 2.37 7.60
CA LEU A 93 -1.93 3.81 7.71
C LEU A 93 -3.09 4.12 8.65
N ILE A 94 -4.23 3.42 8.53
CA ILE A 94 -5.41 3.66 9.38
C ILE A 94 -5.09 3.45 10.87
N ILE A 95 -4.24 2.46 11.18
CA ILE A 95 -3.82 2.12 12.54
C ILE A 95 -2.78 3.12 13.06
N ARG A 96 -1.79 3.49 12.24
CA ARG A 96 -0.62 4.28 12.68
C ARG A 96 -0.78 5.80 12.54
N LEU A 97 -1.72 6.27 11.73
CA LEU A 97 -2.01 7.68 11.50
C LEU A 97 -2.08 8.54 12.79
N PRO A 98 -2.79 8.11 13.86
CA PRO A 98 -2.92 8.92 15.07
C PRO A 98 -1.58 9.12 15.78
N HIS A 99 -0.70 8.12 15.73
CA HIS A 99 0.65 8.20 16.30
C HIS A 99 1.54 9.10 15.46
N LEU A 100 1.52 8.93 14.14
CA LEU A 100 2.29 9.74 13.21
C LEU A 100 1.93 11.22 13.29
N ALA A 101 0.63 11.53 13.27
CA ALA A 101 0.19 12.92 13.37
C ALA A 101 0.52 13.56 14.73
N LYS A 102 0.52 12.79 15.83
CA LYS A 102 1.01 13.28 17.13
C LYS A 102 2.52 13.55 17.14
N GLN A 103 3.30 12.79 16.38
CA GLN A 103 4.74 13.03 16.24
C GLN A 103 5.02 14.26 15.38
N LEU A 104 4.29 14.42 14.28
CA LEU A 104 4.41 15.56 13.36
C LEU A 104 3.83 16.86 13.94
N SER A 105 2.90 16.80 14.89
CA SER A 105 2.30 17.98 15.52
C SER A 105 3.13 18.55 16.68
N LYS A 106 4.25 17.93 17.06
CA LYS A 106 5.11 18.46 18.12
C LYS A 106 6.00 19.55 17.53
N PRO A 107 5.92 20.81 18.00
CA PRO A 107 6.86 21.85 17.59
C PRO A 107 8.26 21.45 18.02
N ASP A 108 9.16 21.39 17.06
CA ASP A 108 10.58 21.09 17.16
C ASP A 108 11.42 22.34 17.47
N TRP A 109 10.77 23.50 17.62
CA TRP A 109 11.43 24.72 18.07
C TRP A 109 11.57 24.75 19.61
N PRO A 110 12.77 25.05 20.17
CA PRO A 110 12.88 25.35 21.59
C PRO A 110 12.05 26.61 21.87
N THR A 111 10.94 26.48 22.58
CA THR A 111 10.22 27.64 23.11
C THR A 111 11.17 28.37 24.06
N SER A 112 11.80 29.42 23.54
CA SER A 112 12.60 30.41 24.26
C SER A 112 11.77 31.17 25.27
#